data_AF-A0A6F9A4H9-F1
#
_entry.id   AF-A0A6F9A4H9-F1
#
_cell.length_a   1.000
_cell.length_b   1.000
_cell.length_c   1.000
_cell.angle_alpha   90.00
_cell.angle_beta   90.00
_cell.angle_gamma   90.00
#
_symmetry.space_group_name_H-M   'P 1'
#
loop_
_entity.id
_entity.type
_entity.pdbx_description
1 polymer ?
#
loop_
_entity_poly.entity_id
_entity_poly.type
_entity_poly.pdbx_seq_one_letter_code
_entity_poly.pdbx_strand_id
1 'polypeptide(L)'
;MCFKPRSLQGKKVTPTCCTYSRDGKLVHTKFHCRQAHAPGTDTSCLAFSYDGTILASRGGDDTLKTWDIRNFKKPLNVATGLSAFFSMTDCCFSPDDKLLVTGTSVKKDEGNGKLVFFDRASFQKVYEIDVTNAGVVRCLWHPKLNQIMVGTGNGLAKVYYDPVKSHRGAKLCVVKSKRKERQAETLTQDYIITPHALPMFREARQRSTKKQLEKDRLDPMKSHKPEPPNIALDKTDDSNPRQAILRHAKEASENPYWVAPAYS
;
A
#
# COMPACT_ATOMS: atom_id res chain seq x y z
N MET A 1 -2.02 16.16 -25.23
CA MET A 1 -3.29 16.79 -24.79
C MET A 1 -3.02 17.68 -23.59
N CYS A 2 -3.63 18.86 -23.52
CA CYS A 2 -3.43 19.80 -22.42
C CYS A 2 -4.78 20.33 -21.93
N PHE A 3 -5.17 19.99 -20.71
CA PHE A 3 -6.25 20.70 -20.03
C PHE A 3 -5.70 22.03 -19.50
N LYS A 4 -6.44 23.11 -19.78
CA LYS A 4 -6.07 24.47 -19.34
C LYS A 4 -7.11 24.94 -18.33
N PRO A 5 -6.94 24.62 -17.03
CA PRO A 5 -7.85 25.10 -16.00
C PRO A 5 -7.86 26.63 -15.95
N ARG A 6 -9.00 27.18 -15.52
CA ARG A 6 -9.20 28.62 -15.33
C ARG A 6 -9.74 28.88 -13.95
N SER A 7 -9.36 30.02 -13.37
CA SER A 7 -9.93 30.48 -12.11
C SER A 7 -11.39 30.91 -12.29
N LEU A 8 -12.11 31.13 -11.18
CA LEU A 8 -13.46 31.70 -11.19
C LEU A 8 -13.54 33.04 -11.95
N GLN A 9 -12.47 33.83 -11.91
CA GLN A 9 -12.31 35.09 -12.64
C GLN A 9 -11.86 34.91 -14.10
N GLY A 10 -11.79 33.67 -14.60
CA GLY A 10 -11.39 33.36 -15.97
C GLY A 10 -9.89 33.47 -16.27
N LYS A 11 -9.04 33.76 -15.27
CA LYS A 11 -7.58 33.84 -15.43
C LYS A 11 -6.97 32.45 -15.64
N LYS A 12 -5.82 32.37 -16.32
CA LYS A 12 -5.07 31.12 -16.50
C LYS A 12 -4.51 30.66 -15.15
N VAL A 13 -4.66 29.37 -14.86
CA VAL A 13 -4.10 28.74 -13.65
C VAL A 13 -2.91 27.86 -14.04
N THR A 14 -1.96 27.69 -13.13
CA THR A 14 -0.83 26.76 -13.29
C THR A 14 -1.35 25.33 -13.47
N PRO A 15 -0.83 24.58 -14.46
CA PRO A 15 -1.22 23.19 -14.65
C PRO A 15 -0.73 22.33 -13.48
N THR A 16 -1.63 21.52 -12.92
CA THR A 16 -1.39 20.69 -11.72
C THR A 16 -0.94 19.27 -12.04
N CYS A 17 -1.33 18.74 -13.20
CA CYS A 17 -0.98 17.39 -13.63
C CYS A 17 -0.71 17.32 -15.13
N CYS A 18 0.12 16.35 -15.52
CA CYS A 18 0.37 15.98 -16.90
C CYS A 18 0.45 14.47 -17.03
N THR A 19 0.11 13.96 -18.22
CA THR A 19 0.22 12.53 -18.52
C THR A 19 0.60 12.37 -19.99
N TYR A 20 1.26 11.26 -20.28
CA TYR A 20 1.67 10.90 -21.64
C TYR A 20 1.04 9.57 -22.02
N SER A 21 0.65 9.44 -23.28
CA SER A 21 0.28 8.14 -23.82
C SER A 21 1.52 7.24 -23.84
N ARG A 22 1.34 5.96 -23.51
CA ARG A 22 2.45 4.99 -23.45
C ARG A 22 3.15 4.80 -24.79
N ASP A 23 2.45 5.04 -25.90
CA ASP A 23 3.03 4.95 -27.24
C ASP A 23 3.98 6.11 -27.56
N GLY A 24 4.05 7.13 -26.69
CA GLY A 24 4.89 8.33 -26.88
C GLY A 24 4.42 9.27 -28.00
N LYS A 25 3.48 8.84 -28.87
CA LYS A 25 3.04 9.57 -30.06
C LYS A 25 2.01 10.67 -29.80
N LEU A 26 1.25 10.60 -28.71
CA LEU A 26 0.06 11.46 -28.48
C LEU A 26 0.33 12.74 -27.64
N VAL A 27 1.54 13.30 -27.70
CA VAL A 27 1.81 14.65 -27.16
C VAL A 27 1.42 15.72 -28.18
N HIS A 28 0.25 15.62 -28.78
CA HIS A 28 -0.28 16.74 -29.56
C HIS A 28 -0.80 17.81 -28.60
N THR A 29 -0.11 18.95 -28.57
CA THR A 29 -0.50 20.19 -27.87
C THR A 29 -1.74 20.84 -28.49
N LYS A 30 -2.17 20.37 -29.67
CA LYS A 30 -3.34 20.86 -30.42
C LYS A 30 -4.67 20.57 -29.72
N PHE A 31 -4.77 19.45 -29.00
CA PHE A 31 -5.99 19.09 -28.28
C PHE A 31 -6.01 19.77 -26.92
N HIS A 32 -6.81 20.83 -26.83
CA HIS A 32 -7.05 21.58 -25.60
C HIS A 32 -8.53 21.55 -25.23
N CYS A 33 -8.83 21.33 -23.95
CA CYS A 33 -10.18 21.52 -23.42
C CYS A 33 -10.08 22.46 -22.21
N ARG A 34 -10.87 23.54 -22.25
CA ARG A 34 -10.87 24.60 -21.22
C ARG A 34 -12.02 24.41 -20.22
N GLN A 35 -13.06 23.69 -20.60
CA GLN A 35 -14.28 23.47 -19.80
C GLN A 35 -14.38 22.00 -19.37
N ALA A 36 -13.23 21.39 -19.07
CA ALA A 36 -13.20 20.00 -18.63
C ALA A 36 -13.83 19.83 -17.24
N HIS A 37 -13.53 20.73 -16.31
CA HIS A 37 -14.04 20.77 -14.95
C HIS A 37 -14.54 22.18 -14.61
N ALA A 38 -15.24 22.32 -13.48
CA ALA A 38 -15.80 23.61 -13.05
C ALA A 38 -14.70 24.71 -12.94
N PRO A 39 -14.98 25.95 -13.36
CA PRO A 39 -14.04 27.06 -13.20
C PRO A 39 -13.66 27.24 -11.72
N GLY A 40 -12.38 27.46 -11.44
CA GLY A 40 -11.86 27.59 -10.07
C GLY A 40 -11.48 26.28 -9.39
N THR A 41 -11.73 25.13 -10.03
CA THR A 41 -11.26 23.83 -9.54
C THR A 41 -10.05 23.36 -10.31
N ASP A 42 -9.15 22.68 -9.61
CA ASP A 42 -7.96 22.08 -10.21
C ASP A 42 -8.27 20.68 -10.73
N THR A 43 -7.60 20.28 -11.82
CA THR A 43 -7.64 18.91 -12.31
C THR A 43 -6.56 18.13 -11.57
N SER A 44 -6.93 17.18 -10.71
CA SER A 44 -5.97 16.48 -9.86
C SER A 44 -5.15 15.44 -10.62
N CYS A 45 -5.80 14.72 -11.55
CA CYS A 45 -5.19 13.58 -12.22
C CYS A 45 -5.73 13.38 -13.64
N LEU A 46 -4.85 12.85 -14.50
CA LEU A 46 -5.14 12.45 -15.86
C LEU A 46 -4.56 11.06 -16.12
N ALA A 47 -5.39 10.14 -16.63
CA ALA A 47 -4.96 8.79 -16.96
C ALA A 47 -5.43 8.42 -18.37
N PHE A 48 -4.52 7.89 -19.18
CA PHE A 48 -4.88 7.24 -20.44
C PHE A 48 -5.29 5.80 -20.18
N SER A 49 -6.29 5.33 -20.92
CA SER A 49 -6.59 3.92 -21.05
C SER A 49 -5.41 3.17 -21.65
N TYR A 50 -5.33 1.86 -21.40
CA TYR A 50 -4.27 1.02 -21.98
C TYR A 50 -4.41 0.91 -23.50
N ASP A 51 -5.63 0.97 -24.03
CA ASP A 51 -5.91 0.98 -25.47
C ASP A 51 -5.59 2.33 -26.15
N GLY A 52 -5.33 3.39 -25.37
CA GLY A 52 -5.00 4.72 -25.88
C GLY A 52 -6.15 5.42 -26.62
N THR A 53 -7.40 4.99 -26.42
CA THR A 53 -8.60 5.58 -27.04
C THR A 53 -9.37 6.51 -26.11
N ILE A 54 -9.30 6.26 -24.80
CA ILE A 54 -10.01 7.01 -23.77
C ILE A 54 -9.03 7.70 -22.83
N LEU A 55 -9.37 8.92 -22.41
CA LEU A 55 -8.69 9.64 -21.35
C LEU A 55 -9.66 9.82 -20.18
N ALA A 56 -9.24 9.49 -18.97
CA ALA A 56 -9.94 9.85 -17.74
C ALA A 56 -9.34 11.12 -17.14
N SER A 57 -10.21 12.00 -16.65
CA SER A 57 -9.82 13.19 -15.89
C SER A 57 -10.55 13.27 -14.56
N ARG A 58 -9.78 13.54 -13.51
CA ARG A 58 -10.28 13.74 -12.16
C ARG A 58 -10.20 15.22 -11.81
N GLY A 59 -11.31 15.80 -11.36
CA GLY A 59 -11.40 17.20 -10.98
C GLY A 59 -11.67 17.39 -9.50
N GLY A 60 -11.27 18.55 -8.97
CA GLY A 60 -11.69 19.03 -7.65
C GLY A 60 -13.14 19.52 -7.59
N ASP A 61 -13.91 19.36 -8.67
CA ASP A 61 -15.37 19.53 -8.70
C ASP A 61 -16.12 18.25 -8.31
N ASP A 62 -15.43 17.32 -7.64
CA ASP A 62 -15.93 16.00 -7.24
C ASP A 62 -16.41 15.12 -8.40
N THR A 63 -15.94 15.41 -9.61
CA THR A 63 -16.31 14.64 -10.81
C THR A 63 -15.15 13.81 -11.37
N LEU A 64 -15.52 12.67 -11.95
CA LEU A 64 -14.64 11.86 -12.80
C LEU A 64 -15.26 11.85 -14.19
N LYS A 65 -14.50 12.30 -15.18
CA LYS A 65 -14.97 12.39 -16.57
C LYS A 65 -14.10 11.53 -17.46
N THR A 66 -14.71 10.94 -18.47
CA THR A 66 -13.99 10.24 -19.54
C THR A 66 -14.13 11.00 -20.85
N TRP A 67 -13.12 10.89 -21.70
CA TRP A 67 -13.01 11.63 -22.95
C TRP A 67 -12.58 10.67 -24.05
N ASP A 68 -13.27 10.70 -25.17
CA ASP A 68 -12.77 10.08 -26.40
C ASP A 68 -11.69 10.98 -27.01
N ILE A 69 -10.54 10.41 -27.30
CA ILE A 69 -9.40 11.13 -27.87
C ILE A 69 -9.70 11.59 -29.31
N ARG A 70 -10.53 10.84 -30.04
CA ARG A 70 -10.98 11.22 -31.39
C ARG A 70 -11.94 12.40 -31.35
N ASN A 71 -12.75 12.52 -30.28
CA ASN A 71 -13.74 13.59 -30.10
C ASN A 71 -13.62 14.27 -28.73
N PHE A 72 -12.54 15.04 -28.57
CA PHE A 72 -12.16 15.66 -27.29
C PHE A 72 -12.99 16.90 -26.88
N LYS A 73 -14.04 17.27 -27.63
CA LYS A 73 -14.81 18.49 -27.35
C LYS A 73 -15.80 18.32 -26.20
N LYS A 74 -16.31 17.11 -25.99
CA LYS A 74 -17.32 16.79 -24.97
C LYS A 74 -16.88 15.57 -24.16
N PRO A 75 -17.20 15.51 -22.87
CA PRO A 75 -16.99 14.30 -22.09
C PRO A 75 -17.93 13.20 -22.60
N LEU A 76 -17.43 11.97 -22.60
CA LEU A 76 -18.19 10.78 -22.98
C LEU A 76 -19.10 10.37 -21.82
N ASN A 77 -18.53 10.18 -20.62
CA ASN A 77 -19.28 9.94 -19.39
C ASN A 77 -18.82 10.87 -18.25
N VAL A 78 -19.73 11.10 -17.30
CA VAL A 78 -19.50 11.92 -16.11
C VAL A 78 -20.04 11.21 -14.88
N ALA A 79 -19.20 11.04 -13.87
CA ALA A 79 -19.57 10.52 -12.56
C ALA A 79 -19.45 11.64 -11.54
N THR A 80 -20.49 11.82 -10.73
CA THR A 80 -20.60 12.83 -9.68
C THR A 80 -20.66 12.18 -8.30
N GLY A 81 -20.59 12.98 -7.24
CA GLY A 81 -20.68 12.49 -5.86
C GLY A 81 -19.41 11.79 -5.38
N LEU A 82 -18.27 12.13 -5.97
CA LEU A 82 -16.97 11.56 -5.61
C LEU A 82 -16.15 12.64 -4.90
N SER A 83 -16.33 12.78 -3.58
CA SER A 83 -15.71 13.85 -2.79
C SER A 83 -14.17 13.84 -2.86
N ALA A 84 -13.59 14.99 -3.19
CA ALA A 84 -12.15 15.21 -3.40
C ALA A 84 -11.68 16.49 -2.69
N PHE A 85 -11.33 16.36 -1.41
CA PHE A 85 -10.72 17.43 -0.60
C PHE A 85 -9.21 17.57 -0.85
N PHE A 86 -8.56 16.51 -1.34
CA PHE A 86 -7.13 16.56 -1.69
C PHE A 86 -6.95 16.82 -3.19
N SER A 87 -6.19 17.86 -3.51
CA SER A 87 -5.81 18.24 -4.89
C SER A 87 -5.02 17.14 -5.61
N MET A 88 -4.43 16.18 -4.89
CA MET A 88 -3.64 15.09 -5.46
C MET A 88 -4.40 13.76 -5.64
N THR A 89 -5.74 13.77 -5.56
CA THR A 89 -6.55 12.56 -5.76
C THR A 89 -6.35 11.97 -7.15
N ASP A 90 -5.81 10.75 -7.20
CA ASP A 90 -5.50 10.06 -8.45
C ASP A 90 -6.67 9.22 -8.97
N CYS A 91 -6.61 8.93 -10.28
CA CYS A 91 -7.45 7.95 -10.95
C CYS A 91 -6.55 7.05 -11.82
N CYS A 92 -6.92 5.77 -11.98
CA CYS A 92 -6.15 4.85 -12.81
C CYS A 92 -7.04 3.80 -13.48
N PHE A 93 -6.66 3.40 -14.69
CA PHE A 93 -7.28 2.26 -15.38
C PHE A 93 -6.73 0.94 -14.85
N SER A 94 -7.59 -0.07 -14.81
CA SER A 94 -7.17 -1.44 -14.56
C SER A 94 -6.24 -1.93 -15.68
N PRO A 95 -5.37 -2.92 -15.40
CA PRO A 95 -4.44 -3.46 -16.39
C PRO A 95 -5.12 -4.08 -17.62
N ASP A 96 -6.37 -4.53 -17.46
CA ASP A 96 -7.21 -5.09 -18.51
C ASP A 96 -8.12 -4.05 -19.20
N ASP A 97 -8.00 -2.78 -18.83
CA ASP A 97 -8.76 -1.64 -19.38
C ASP A 97 -10.29 -1.75 -19.23
N LYS A 98 -10.77 -2.61 -18.33
CA LYS A 98 -12.21 -2.79 -18.06
C LYS A 98 -12.73 -1.90 -16.95
N LEU A 99 -11.88 -1.58 -15.98
CA LEU A 99 -12.26 -0.82 -14.80
C LEU A 99 -11.48 0.50 -14.72
N LEU A 100 -12.11 1.49 -14.12
CA LEU A 100 -11.52 2.75 -13.75
C LEU A 100 -11.64 2.91 -12.24
N VAL A 101 -10.51 3.20 -11.59
CA VAL A 101 -10.43 3.31 -10.13
C VAL A 101 -10.16 4.75 -9.76
N THR A 102 -10.86 5.24 -8.74
CA THR A 102 -10.62 6.55 -8.14
C THR A 102 -10.70 6.46 -6.63
N GLY A 103 -9.86 7.25 -5.95
CA GLY A 103 -9.99 7.47 -4.52
C GLY A 103 -11.04 8.54 -4.21
N THR A 104 -11.77 8.37 -3.12
CA THR A 104 -12.53 9.43 -2.47
C THR A 104 -11.85 9.85 -1.17
N SER A 105 -12.08 11.10 -0.83
CA SER A 105 -11.59 11.68 0.41
C SER A 105 -12.75 12.25 1.19
N VAL A 106 -12.60 12.20 2.50
CA VAL A 106 -13.55 12.70 3.49
C VAL A 106 -12.79 13.64 4.41
N LYS A 107 -13.49 14.58 5.04
CA LYS A 107 -12.86 15.41 6.06
C LYS A 107 -12.50 14.54 7.27
N LYS A 108 -11.61 15.07 8.11
CA LYS A 108 -11.28 14.44 9.39
C LYS A 108 -12.57 14.24 10.18
N ASP A 109 -12.72 13.02 10.71
CA ASP A 109 -13.83 12.60 11.58
C ASP A 109 -15.23 12.52 10.92
N GLU A 110 -15.35 12.79 9.61
CA GLU A 110 -16.64 12.71 8.88
C GLU A 110 -16.85 11.35 8.16
N GLY A 111 -15.89 10.43 8.21
CA GLY A 111 -16.07 9.06 7.71
C GLY A 111 -14.81 8.35 7.22
N ASN A 112 -15.00 7.37 6.32
CA ASN A 112 -13.93 6.56 5.74
C ASN A 112 -13.63 7.00 4.30
N GLY A 113 -12.34 7.09 3.96
CA GLY A 113 -11.90 7.23 2.57
C GLY A 113 -12.14 5.92 1.83
N LYS A 114 -12.75 6.02 0.64
CA LYS A 114 -13.18 4.87 -0.13
C LYS A 114 -12.41 4.79 -1.44
N LEU A 115 -12.28 3.58 -1.96
CA LEU A 115 -11.80 3.31 -3.29
C LEU A 115 -12.99 2.87 -4.14
N VAL A 116 -13.29 3.63 -5.18
CA VAL A 116 -14.47 3.43 -6.01
C VAL A 116 -14.04 2.92 -7.37
N PHE A 117 -14.72 1.87 -7.85
CA PHE A 117 -14.47 1.22 -9.12
C PHE A 117 -15.65 1.48 -10.07
N PHE A 118 -15.34 1.94 -11.26
CA PHE A 118 -16.28 2.15 -12.35
C PHE A 118 -15.99 1.17 -13.47
N ASP A 119 -17.02 0.63 -14.09
CA ASP A 119 -16.89 -0.08 -15.36
C ASP A 119 -16.60 0.93 -16.48
N ARG A 120 -15.68 0.62 -17.38
CA ARG A 120 -15.30 1.54 -18.47
C ARG A 120 -16.43 1.70 -19.50
N ALA A 121 -17.15 0.61 -19.80
CA ALA A 121 -18.15 0.59 -20.87
C ALA A 121 -19.45 1.28 -20.43
N SER A 122 -20.01 0.85 -19.29
CA SER A 122 -21.28 1.40 -18.77
C SER A 122 -21.09 2.63 -17.89
N PHE A 123 -19.88 2.88 -17.39
CA PHE A 123 -19.57 3.94 -16.42
C PHE A 123 -20.40 3.91 -15.13
N GLN A 124 -20.90 2.72 -14.79
CA GLN A 124 -21.59 2.47 -13.53
C GLN A 124 -20.57 2.10 -12.46
N LYS A 125 -20.87 2.48 -11.22
CA LYS A 125 -20.09 2.08 -10.05
C LYS A 125 -20.31 0.57 -9.81
N VAL A 126 -19.22 -0.21 -9.87
CA VAL A 126 -19.26 -1.66 -9.68
C VAL A 126 -18.94 -2.03 -8.24
N TYR A 127 -17.85 -1.46 -7.71
CA TYR A 127 -17.36 -1.79 -6.37
C TYR A 127 -16.99 -0.53 -5.59
N GLU A 128 -17.11 -0.65 -4.27
CA GLU A 128 -16.72 0.36 -3.31
C GLU A 128 -15.99 -0.36 -2.17
N ILE A 129 -14.75 0.05 -1.90
CA ILE A 129 -13.92 -0.53 -0.85
C ILE A 129 -13.62 0.56 0.17
N ASP A 130 -14.02 0.34 1.42
CA ASP A 130 -13.63 1.21 2.52
C ASP A 130 -12.17 0.94 2.89
N VAL A 131 -11.32 1.96 2.75
CA VAL A 131 -9.88 1.82 2.95
C VAL A 131 -9.52 2.06 4.41
N THR A 132 -9.81 3.26 4.91
CA THR A 132 -9.44 3.73 6.25
C THR A 132 -10.32 4.90 6.68
N ASN A 133 -10.27 5.26 7.96
CA ASN A 133 -10.91 6.46 8.55
C ASN A 133 -10.27 7.80 8.10
N ALA A 134 -9.62 7.80 6.94
CA ALA A 134 -9.01 8.97 6.33
C ALA A 134 -9.10 8.86 4.82
N GLY A 135 -9.10 10.02 4.15
CA GLY A 135 -9.22 10.11 2.71
C GLY A 135 -8.09 9.42 1.96
N VAL A 136 -8.43 8.86 0.81
CA VAL A 136 -7.46 8.34 -0.15
C VAL A 136 -6.82 9.54 -0.86
N VAL A 137 -5.50 9.62 -0.81
CA VAL A 137 -4.73 10.68 -1.48
C VAL A 137 -4.26 10.20 -2.84
N ARG A 138 -3.65 9.02 -2.91
CA ARG A 138 -3.06 8.47 -4.14
C ARG A 138 -3.54 7.04 -4.34
N CYS A 139 -3.84 6.67 -5.58
CA CYS A 139 -4.10 5.29 -5.95
C CYS A 139 -3.31 4.93 -7.21
N LEU A 140 -2.73 3.74 -7.21
CA LEU A 140 -1.95 3.22 -8.33
C LEU A 140 -2.30 1.75 -8.52
N TRP A 141 -2.69 1.37 -9.73
CA TRP A 141 -2.81 -0.04 -10.10
C TRP A 141 -1.61 -0.47 -10.95
N HIS A 142 -0.81 -1.39 -10.42
CA HIS A 142 0.36 -1.88 -11.14
C HIS A 142 -0.04 -2.89 -12.23
N PRO A 143 0.38 -2.72 -13.51
CA PRO A 143 -0.03 -3.57 -14.63
C PRO A 143 0.43 -5.02 -14.54
N LYS A 144 1.71 -5.25 -14.25
CA LYS A 144 2.28 -6.63 -14.24
C LYS A 144 1.99 -7.42 -12.96
N LEU A 145 2.03 -6.77 -11.80
CA LEU A 145 1.78 -7.39 -10.50
C LEU A 145 0.28 -7.62 -10.25
N ASN A 146 -0.57 -6.82 -10.91
CA ASN A 146 -2.00 -6.72 -10.64
C ASN A 146 -2.28 -6.42 -9.15
N GLN A 147 -1.67 -5.36 -8.62
CA GLN A 147 -1.81 -4.92 -7.22
C GLN A 147 -2.21 -3.45 -7.20
N ILE A 148 -3.11 -3.08 -6.29
CA ILE A 148 -3.56 -1.71 -6.10
C ILE A 148 -2.88 -1.15 -4.86
N MET A 149 -2.09 -0.11 -5.03
CA MET A 149 -1.43 0.62 -3.96
C MET A 149 -2.22 1.88 -3.67
N VAL A 150 -2.58 2.08 -2.40
CA VAL A 150 -3.39 3.20 -1.95
C VAL A 150 -2.64 3.94 -0.84
N GLY A 151 -2.33 5.20 -1.10
CA GLY A 151 -1.77 6.13 -0.11
C GLY A 151 -2.91 6.87 0.60
N THR A 152 -2.94 6.77 1.93
CA THR A 152 -3.95 7.41 2.77
C THR A 152 -3.42 8.68 3.42
N GLY A 153 -4.32 9.60 3.78
CA GLY A 153 -3.96 10.84 4.48
C GLY A 153 -3.30 10.64 5.84
N ASN A 154 -3.42 9.46 6.45
CA ASN A 154 -2.81 9.11 7.74
C ASN A 154 -1.34 8.66 7.63
N GLY A 155 -0.75 8.73 6.43
CA GLY A 155 0.61 8.26 6.17
C GLY A 155 0.72 6.74 6.00
N LEU A 156 -0.40 6.01 6.03
CA LEU A 156 -0.42 4.58 5.74
C LEU A 156 -0.53 4.34 4.23
N ALA A 157 0.20 3.34 3.74
CA ALA A 157 0.03 2.79 2.42
C ALA A 157 -0.59 1.39 2.52
N LYS A 158 -1.79 1.21 1.97
CA LYS A 158 -2.46 -0.10 1.87
C LYS A 158 -2.26 -0.68 0.48
N VAL A 159 -1.96 -1.97 0.41
CA VAL A 159 -1.81 -2.69 -0.86
C VAL A 159 -2.87 -3.77 -0.94
N TYR A 160 -3.75 -3.66 -1.92
CA TYR A 160 -4.75 -4.68 -2.24
C TYR A 160 -4.21 -5.59 -3.34
N TYR A 161 -4.38 -6.89 -3.15
CA TYR A 161 -3.96 -7.92 -4.09
C TYR A 161 -5.00 -9.03 -4.14
N ASP A 162 -5.14 -9.65 -5.30
CA ASP A 162 -5.93 -10.87 -5.51
C ASP A 162 -4.98 -12.07 -5.32
N PRO A 163 -5.28 -13.02 -4.42
CA PRO A 163 -4.43 -14.19 -4.21
C PRO A 163 -4.19 -15.02 -5.48
N VAL A 164 -5.14 -15.04 -6.41
CA VAL A 164 -5.10 -15.83 -7.65
C VAL A 164 -4.48 -15.02 -8.78
N LYS A 165 -4.97 -13.80 -9.03
CA LYS A 165 -4.53 -12.99 -10.18
C LYS A 165 -3.28 -12.15 -9.93
N SER A 166 -2.94 -11.86 -8.67
CA SER A 166 -1.75 -11.05 -8.37
C SER A 166 -0.49 -11.90 -8.32
N HIS A 167 0.60 -11.34 -8.85
CA HIS A 167 1.90 -11.99 -8.90
C HIS A 167 2.93 -11.21 -8.08
N ARG A 168 3.84 -11.92 -7.40
CA ARG A 168 4.99 -11.34 -6.67
C ARG A 168 4.56 -10.20 -5.71
N GLY A 169 5.40 -9.16 -5.55
CA GLY A 169 5.09 -7.96 -4.77
C GLY A 169 4.67 -8.29 -3.34
N ALA A 170 3.49 -7.80 -2.93
CA ALA A 170 2.92 -8.05 -1.61
C ALA A 170 2.86 -9.55 -1.24
N LYS A 171 2.61 -10.44 -2.23
CA LYS A 171 2.54 -11.90 -2.01
C LYS A 171 3.85 -12.49 -1.48
N LEU A 172 5.00 -11.89 -1.82
CA LEU A 172 6.31 -12.32 -1.32
C LEU A 172 6.54 -11.94 0.15
N CYS A 173 5.92 -10.85 0.61
CA CYS A 173 6.06 -10.36 1.97
C CYS A 173 5.11 -11.08 2.93
N VAL A 174 3.90 -11.43 2.47
CA VAL A 174 2.88 -12.11 3.29
C VAL A 174 3.33 -13.50 3.73
N VAL A 175 4.06 -14.23 2.89
CA VAL A 175 4.56 -15.59 3.23
C VAL A 175 5.76 -15.55 4.19
N LYS A 176 6.43 -14.40 4.34
CA LYS A 176 7.57 -14.30 5.25
C LYS A 176 7.07 -14.18 6.68
N SER A 177 7.18 -15.27 7.45
CA SER A 177 7.05 -15.22 8.91
C SER A 177 8.00 -14.16 9.48
N LYS A 178 7.49 -13.29 10.37
CA LYS A 178 8.29 -12.25 11.04
C LYS A 178 9.55 -12.92 11.62
N ARG A 179 10.73 -12.53 11.12
CA ARG A 179 11.99 -13.02 11.67
C ARG A 179 12.01 -12.57 13.14
N LYS A 180 12.05 -13.52 14.08
CA LYS A 180 12.09 -13.23 15.52
C LYS A 180 13.19 -12.20 15.75
N GLU A 181 12.79 -11.05 16.28
CA GLU A 181 13.71 -9.97 16.61
C GLU A 181 14.71 -10.57 17.60
N ARG A 182 15.99 -10.61 17.21
CA ARG A 182 17.02 -11.07 18.13
C ARG A 182 17.07 -9.98 19.19
N GLN A 183 16.46 -10.23 20.34
CA GLN A 183 16.81 -9.52 21.56
C GLN A 183 18.33 -9.66 21.67
N ALA A 184 19.03 -8.56 21.43
CA ALA A 184 20.44 -8.48 21.71
C ALA A 184 20.58 -8.47 23.24
N GLU A 185 20.34 -9.60 23.88
CA GLU A 185 20.88 -9.90 25.21
C GLU A 185 22.38 -10.18 25.06
N THR A 186 23.07 -9.25 24.44
CA THR A 186 24.50 -9.16 24.57
C THR A 186 24.69 -7.78 25.14
N LEU A 187 24.67 -7.70 26.47
CA LEU A 187 25.39 -6.68 27.20
C LEU A 187 26.81 -6.72 26.62
N THR A 188 27.10 -5.85 25.66
CA THR A 188 28.46 -5.56 25.25
C THR A 188 29.07 -4.85 26.44
N GLN A 189 29.60 -5.61 27.40
CA GLN A 189 30.50 -5.02 28.38
C GLN A 189 31.64 -4.38 27.58
N ASP A 190 31.85 -3.09 27.76
CA ASP A 190 32.94 -2.38 27.12
C ASP A 190 34.26 -3.02 27.55
N TYR A 191 35.04 -3.49 26.57
CA TYR A 191 36.29 -4.19 26.82
C TYR A 191 37.38 -3.18 27.21
N ILE A 192 37.71 -3.12 28.50
CA ILE A 192 38.76 -2.23 29.00
C ILE A 192 40.11 -2.92 28.85
N ILE A 193 40.97 -2.39 27.97
CA ILE A 193 42.31 -2.92 27.73
C ILE A 193 43.24 -2.44 28.85
N THR A 194 43.75 -3.37 29.66
CA THR A 194 44.80 -3.09 30.66
C THR A 194 46.17 -3.48 30.11
N PRO A 195 47.00 -2.53 29.63
CA PRO A 195 48.22 -2.83 28.87
C PRO A 195 49.27 -3.62 29.67
N HIS A 196 49.35 -3.40 30.99
CA HIS A 196 50.33 -4.02 31.89
C HIS A 196 49.78 -5.17 32.74
N ALA A 197 48.54 -5.62 32.51
CA ALA A 197 48.02 -6.78 33.24
C ALA A 197 48.78 -8.06 32.86
N LEU A 198 49.11 -8.87 33.87
CA LEU A 198 49.69 -10.20 33.66
C LEU A 198 48.75 -11.04 32.79
N PRO A 199 49.26 -12.01 32.01
CA PRO A 199 48.45 -12.83 31.11
C PRO A 199 47.25 -13.50 31.77
N MET A 200 47.33 -13.86 33.05
CA MET A 200 46.23 -14.46 33.80
C MET A 200 45.09 -13.49 34.15
N PHE A 201 45.35 -12.18 34.13
CA PHE A 201 44.38 -11.11 34.44
C PHE A 201 43.91 -10.36 33.19
N ARG A 202 44.40 -10.72 32.00
CA ARG A 202 43.91 -10.15 30.74
C ARG A 202 42.58 -10.79 30.36
N GLU A 203 41.54 -9.98 30.28
CA GLU A 203 40.25 -10.42 29.77
C GLU A 203 40.37 -10.86 28.30
N ALA A 204 39.69 -11.96 27.95
CA ALA A 204 39.69 -12.48 26.60
C ALA A 204 38.94 -11.50 25.67
N ARG A 205 39.58 -11.15 24.54
CA ARG A 205 38.97 -10.28 23.52
C ARG A 205 37.61 -10.83 23.09
N GLN A 206 36.58 -9.98 23.12
CA GLN A 206 35.25 -10.35 22.65
C GLN A 206 35.33 -10.86 21.21
N ARG A 207 34.80 -12.07 20.98
CA ARG A 207 34.70 -12.68 19.65
C ARG A 207 33.35 -12.33 19.04
N SER A 208 33.26 -12.38 17.70
CA SER A 208 31.99 -12.24 17.01
C SER A 208 30.95 -13.21 17.59
N THR A 209 29.71 -12.74 17.79
CA THR A 209 28.60 -13.52 18.37
C THR A 209 28.44 -14.91 17.73
N LYS A 210 28.66 -15.04 16.41
CA LYS A 210 28.61 -16.32 15.69
C LYS A 210 29.65 -17.34 16.18
N LYS A 211 30.92 -16.93 16.33
CA LYS A 211 32.01 -17.80 16.79
C LYS A 211 31.85 -18.22 18.25
N GLN A 212 31.25 -17.36 19.06
CA GLN A 212 30.97 -17.68 20.46
C GLN A 212 29.84 -18.70 20.57
N LEU A 213 28.75 -18.52 19.82
CA LEU A 213 27.66 -19.50 19.73
C LEU A 213 28.11 -20.86 19.16
N GLU A 214 29.00 -20.87 18.16
CA GLU A 214 29.58 -22.13 17.64
C GLU A 214 30.40 -22.86 18.70
N LYS A 215 31.16 -22.13 19.53
CA LYS A 215 31.92 -22.71 20.63
C LYS A 215 31.01 -23.18 21.78
N ASP A 216 30.03 -22.37 22.17
CA ASP A 216 29.10 -22.69 23.24
C ASP A 216 28.20 -23.88 22.88
N ARG A 217 27.98 -24.14 21.58
CA ARG A 217 27.35 -25.38 21.09
C ARG A 217 28.22 -26.63 21.21
N LEU A 218 29.54 -26.47 21.19
CA LEU A 218 30.50 -27.57 21.36
C LEU A 218 30.75 -27.88 22.85
N ASP A 219 30.47 -26.93 23.75
CA ASP A 219 30.62 -27.09 25.20
C ASP A 219 29.44 -27.92 25.78
N PRO A 220 29.66 -29.16 26.27
CA PRO A 220 28.57 -30.06 26.70
C PRO A 220 27.76 -29.53 27.90
N MET A 221 28.37 -28.72 28.78
CA MET A 221 27.64 -28.10 29.89
C MET A 221 26.79 -26.89 29.46
N LYS A 222 27.25 -26.11 28.49
CA LYS A 222 26.52 -24.92 28.03
C LYS A 222 25.39 -25.28 27.07
N SER A 223 25.58 -26.30 26.25
CA SER A 223 24.53 -26.84 25.38
C SER A 223 23.38 -27.45 26.16
N HIS A 224 23.65 -28.01 27.35
CA HIS A 224 22.65 -28.59 28.25
C HIS A 224 22.16 -27.61 29.33
N LYS A 225 22.61 -26.35 29.31
CA LYS A 225 22.15 -25.36 30.28
C LYS A 225 20.64 -25.15 30.06
N PRO A 226 19.79 -25.45 31.06
CA PRO A 226 18.36 -25.18 30.95
C PRO A 226 18.16 -23.69 30.71
N GLU A 227 17.18 -23.34 29.89
CA GLU A 227 16.84 -21.94 29.64
C GLU A 227 16.54 -21.27 31.00
N PRO A 228 17.08 -20.07 31.25
CA PRO A 228 16.76 -19.36 32.47
C PRO A 228 15.25 -19.20 32.57
N PRO A 229 14.66 -19.30 33.77
CA PRO A 229 13.24 -19.10 33.92
C PRO A 229 12.89 -17.73 33.36
N ASN A 230 12.00 -17.71 32.36
CA ASN A 230 11.48 -16.47 31.81
C ASN A 230 10.72 -15.75 32.93
N ILE A 231 11.38 -14.83 33.64
CA ILE A 231 10.69 -13.82 34.45
C ILE A 231 10.16 -12.78 33.47
N ALA A 232 9.19 -13.20 32.67
CA ALA A 232 8.37 -12.36 31.83
C ALA A 232 6.98 -12.96 31.86
N LEU A 233 6.08 -12.22 32.51
CA LEU A 233 4.65 -12.45 32.69
C LEU A 233 4.01 -13.25 31.55
N ASP A 234 3.33 -14.32 31.96
CA ASP A 234 2.31 -15.08 31.24
C ASP A 234 2.63 -15.43 29.78
N LYS A 235 3.33 -16.55 29.59
CA LYS A 235 3.29 -17.31 28.33
C LYS A 235 3.03 -18.75 28.68
N THR A 236 1.87 -19.23 28.28
CA THR A 236 1.49 -20.63 28.39
C THR A 236 2.51 -21.48 27.65
N ASP A 237 3.08 -22.46 28.34
CA ASP A 237 4.07 -23.40 27.82
C ASP A 237 3.52 -24.17 26.62
N ASP A 238 3.91 -23.78 25.41
CA ASP A 238 3.66 -24.52 24.17
C ASP A 238 4.71 -25.64 23.97
N SER A 239 5.09 -26.32 25.05
CA SER A 239 6.09 -27.39 25.02
C SER A 239 5.55 -28.65 24.32
N ASN A 240 4.23 -28.82 24.24
CA ASN A 240 3.59 -29.98 23.64
C ASN A 240 2.72 -29.61 22.44
N PRO A 241 3.17 -29.87 21.19
CA PRO A 241 2.50 -29.39 19.97
C PRO A 241 1.08 -29.95 19.81
N ARG A 242 0.78 -31.13 20.37
CA ARG A 242 -0.58 -31.69 20.35
C ARG A 242 -1.55 -30.90 21.22
N GLN A 243 -1.12 -30.43 22.39
CA GLN A 243 -1.98 -29.65 23.29
C GLN A 243 -2.22 -28.23 22.75
N ALA A 244 -1.19 -27.62 22.16
CA ALA A 244 -1.32 -26.32 21.50
C ALA A 244 -2.35 -26.36 20.35
N ILE A 245 -2.30 -27.39 19.49
CA ILE A 245 -3.26 -27.59 18.40
C ILE A 245 -4.69 -27.79 18.94
N LEU A 246 -4.85 -28.59 20.00
CA LEU A 246 -6.17 -28.87 20.61
C LEU A 246 -6.81 -27.64 21.27
N ARG A 247 -5.97 -26.74 21.82
CA ARG A 247 -6.43 -25.49 22.43
C ARG A 247 -7.00 -24.53 21.40
N HIS A 248 -6.29 -24.36 20.29
CA HIS A 248 -6.75 -23.53 19.17
C HIS A 248 -7.86 -24.21 18.36
N ALA A 249 -8.04 -25.53 18.44
CA ALA A 249 -9.12 -26.23 17.75
C ALA A 249 -10.51 -25.87 18.30
N LYS A 250 -10.67 -25.70 19.62
CA LYS A 250 -11.94 -25.25 20.21
C LYS A 250 -12.25 -23.80 19.84
N GLU A 251 -11.26 -22.92 19.96
CA GLU A 251 -11.39 -21.50 19.61
C GLU A 251 -11.66 -21.30 18.10
N ALA A 252 -11.07 -22.14 17.23
CA ALA A 252 -11.36 -22.17 15.80
C ALA A 252 -12.76 -22.72 15.48
N SER A 253 -13.31 -23.61 16.32
CA SER A 253 -14.68 -24.11 16.17
C SER A 253 -15.74 -23.08 16.61
N GLU A 254 -15.44 -22.30 17.65
CA GLU A 254 -16.32 -21.25 18.17
C GLU A 254 -16.26 -19.96 17.34
N ASN A 255 -15.09 -19.63 16.75
CA ASN A 255 -14.88 -18.47 15.89
C ASN A 255 -14.35 -18.89 14.50
N PRO A 256 -15.21 -19.39 13.58
CA PRO A 256 -14.79 -19.89 12.28
C PRO A 256 -14.27 -18.80 11.30
N TYR A 257 -14.36 -17.52 11.69
CA TYR A 257 -14.06 -16.36 10.83
C TYR A 257 -12.59 -16.14 10.46
N TRP A 258 -11.65 -16.96 10.95
CA TRP A 258 -10.22 -16.77 10.61
C TRP A 258 -9.81 -17.34 9.24
N VAL A 259 -10.74 -17.99 8.54
CA VAL A 259 -10.64 -18.27 7.10
C VAL A 259 -11.95 -17.82 6.48
N ALA A 260 -11.99 -16.60 5.95
CA ALA A 260 -13.10 -16.22 5.08
C ALA A 260 -13.04 -17.11 3.82
N PRO A 261 -14.08 -17.92 3.50
CA PRO A 261 -14.20 -18.49 2.18
C PRO A 261 -14.49 -17.34 1.21
N ALA A 262 -13.67 -17.22 0.17
CA ALA A 262 -13.84 -16.19 -0.85
C ALA A 262 -15.07 -16.41 -1.76
N TYR A 263 -15.92 -17.40 -1.47
CA TYR A 263 -17.15 -17.68 -2.23
C TYR A 263 -18.26 -18.25 -1.33
N SER A 264 -19.38 -17.54 -1.33
CA SER A 264 -20.75 -18.05 -1.48
C SER A 264 -21.44 -17.20 -2.53
#